data_AF-A0A432S9R0-F1
#
_entry.id   AF-A0A432S9R0-F1
#
_cell.length_a   1.000
_cell.length_b   1.000
_cell.length_c   1.000
_cell.angle_alpha   90.00
_cell.angle_beta   90.00
_cell.angle_gamma   90.00
#
_symmetry.space_group_name_H-M   'P 1'
#
loop_
_entity.id
_entity.type
_entity.pdbx_description
1 polymer ?
#
loop_
_entity_poly.entity_id
_entity_poly.type
_entity_poly.pdbx_seq_one_letter_code
_entity_poly.pdbx_strand_id
1 'polypeptide(L)'
;MLKKAFQEIHRVLKPNGITVIVYAHKSTEGWETLVNSLLNSGLVITSAYPLDTEMMNKVKAHGTASLASSIYIVARKIQKEGIGFYNDVKEELKQYLNQKLDILWKEGISGADFFISAIGSAIEVFGKYEKVMDYEGNIIKADKLLEDVREIVVNYAIKQILHNGISGQISPLTKFYLLYRYSYGSSKVHFDEARKLAQSVGIDIETYWNRGFIKKEKEFIKVLSPSERNDFEDILKHLEKADLIDILHLVLRLWEKGEKEEMLKILSETGYGNSEVFYKVAQAISETLSLDNKEKKLLDGFLTGKERIISAIKSGNTKGQKGLFE
;
A
#
# COMPACT_ATOMS: atom_id res chain seq x y z
N MET A 1 -0.22 21.89 -20.39
CA MET A 1 -1.54 22.52 -20.68
C MET A 1 -2.29 22.85 -19.38
N LEU A 2 -2.39 21.89 -18.44
CA LEU A 2 -3.11 22.04 -17.16
C LEU A 2 -2.69 23.25 -16.30
N LYS A 3 -1.38 23.43 -16.07
CA LYS A 3 -0.85 24.64 -15.38
C LYS A 3 -1.38 25.96 -15.97
N LYS A 4 -1.37 26.11 -17.31
CA LYS A 4 -1.86 27.34 -17.97
C LYS A 4 -3.36 27.55 -17.74
N ALA A 5 -4.14 26.49 -17.76
CA ALA A 5 -5.57 26.57 -17.48
C ALA A 5 -5.83 27.04 -16.03
N PHE A 6 -5.11 26.50 -15.05
CA PHE A 6 -5.27 26.93 -13.66
C PHE A 6 -4.78 28.36 -13.40
N GLN A 7 -3.70 28.79 -14.07
CA GLN A 7 -3.26 30.17 -14.04
C GLN A 7 -4.31 31.12 -14.62
N GLU A 8 -4.99 30.72 -15.69
CA GLU A 8 -6.08 31.50 -16.27
C GLU A 8 -7.30 31.58 -15.34
N ILE A 9 -7.66 30.46 -14.69
CA ILE A 9 -8.68 30.45 -13.63
C ILE A 9 -8.30 31.44 -12.53
N HIS A 10 -7.06 31.38 -12.02
CA HIS A 10 -6.59 32.32 -11.01
C HIS A 10 -6.65 33.78 -11.49
N ARG A 11 -6.30 34.06 -12.76
CA ARG A 11 -6.33 35.41 -13.34
C ARG A 11 -7.74 36.00 -13.31
N VAL A 12 -8.74 35.25 -13.76
CA VAL A 12 -10.13 35.72 -13.91
C VAL A 12 -10.93 35.69 -12.61
N LEU A 13 -10.52 34.87 -11.64
CA LEU A 13 -11.21 34.78 -10.36
C LEU A 13 -11.09 36.11 -9.59
N LYS A 14 -12.18 36.55 -8.96
CA LYS A 14 -12.17 37.71 -8.05
C LYS A 14 -11.33 37.36 -6.80
N PRO A 15 -10.75 38.36 -6.10
CA PRO A 15 -10.15 38.13 -4.79
C PRO A 15 -11.14 37.40 -3.86
N ASN A 16 -10.65 36.41 -3.11
CA ASN A 16 -11.44 35.49 -2.27
C ASN A 16 -12.45 34.58 -3.02
N GLY A 17 -12.44 34.60 -4.36
CA GLY A 17 -13.28 33.72 -5.16
C GLY A 17 -12.90 32.25 -5.00
N ILE A 18 -13.86 31.38 -5.29
CA ILE A 18 -13.76 29.93 -5.13
C ILE A 18 -13.80 29.29 -6.51
N THR A 19 -12.97 28.28 -6.73
CA THR A 19 -13.06 27.37 -7.86
C THR A 19 -13.11 25.93 -7.34
N VAL A 20 -13.87 25.08 -8.02
CA VAL A 20 -13.94 23.65 -7.74
C VAL A 20 -13.43 22.92 -8.96
N ILE A 21 -12.38 22.13 -8.76
CA ILE A 21 -11.70 21.37 -9.80
C ILE A 21 -12.00 19.89 -9.54
N VAL A 22 -12.64 19.25 -10.51
CA VAL A 22 -12.87 17.80 -10.48
C VAL A 22 -11.78 17.15 -11.32
N TYR A 23 -11.09 16.18 -10.74
CA TYR A 23 -10.06 15.43 -11.44
C TYR A 23 -10.19 13.94 -11.16
N ALA A 24 -10.12 13.14 -12.22
CA ALA A 24 -10.13 11.70 -12.17
C ALA A 24 -8.98 11.18 -13.04
N HIS A 25 -8.05 10.44 -12.44
CA HIS A 25 -6.94 9.85 -13.17
C HIS A 25 -6.50 8.53 -12.54
N LYS A 26 -6.03 7.60 -13.38
CA LYS A 26 -5.69 6.21 -13.01
C LYS A 26 -4.27 6.02 -12.52
N SER A 27 -3.36 6.95 -12.86
CA SER A 27 -1.94 6.87 -12.49
C SER A 27 -1.54 7.97 -11.50
N THR A 28 -0.58 7.65 -10.63
CA THR A 28 0.09 8.61 -9.75
C THR A 28 0.74 9.73 -10.55
N GLU A 29 1.32 9.44 -11.72
CA GLU A 29 1.93 10.47 -12.57
C GLU A 29 0.93 11.57 -12.98
N GLY A 30 -0.32 11.18 -13.27
CA GLY A 30 -1.38 12.13 -13.56
C GLY A 30 -1.75 12.97 -12.34
N TRP A 31 -1.70 12.40 -11.14
CA TRP A 31 -1.88 13.12 -9.88
C TRP A 31 -0.70 14.06 -9.60
N GLU A 32 0.53 13.62 -9.75
CA GLU A 32 1.74 14.45 -9.65
C GLU A 32 1.68 15.63 -10.60
N THR A 33 1.22 15.41 -11.83
CA THR A 33 1.03 16.48 -12.83
C THR A 33 -0.04 17.47 -12.38
N LEU A 34 -1.15 17.00 -11.81
CA LEU A 34 -2.19 17.86 -11.23
C LEU A 34 -1.65 18.69 -10.07
N VAL A 35 -1.01 18.06 -9.08
CA VAL A 35 -0.44 18.73 -7.90
C VAL A 35 0.56 19.79 -8.32
N ASN A 36 1.51 19.44 -9.17
CA ASN A 36 2.48 20.39 -9.70
C ASN A 36 1.80 21.57 -10.40
N SER A 37 0.75 21.30 -11.21
CA SER A 37 0.01 22.35 -11.90
C SER A 37 -0.72 23.28 -10.93
N LEU A 38 -1.34 22.73 -9.87
CA LEU A 38 -2.05 23.50 -8.84
C LEU A 38 -1.08 24.37 -8.02
N LEU A 39 0.02 23.81 -7.53
CA LEU A 39 1.02 24.55 -6.75
C LEU A 39 1.58 25.75 -7.52
N ASN A 40 1.72 25.60 -8.84
CA ASN A 40 2.22 26.62 -9.76
C ASN A 40 1.15 27.58 -10.33
N SER A 41 -0.11 27.46 -9.91
CA SER A 41 -1.22 28.23 -10.47
C SER A 41 -1.51 29.55 -9.76
N GLY A 42 -1.03 29.71 -8.51
CA GLY A 42 -1.42 30.80 -7.61
C GLY A 42 -2.71 30.53 -6.83
N LEU A 43 -3.45 29.47 -7.17
CA LEU A 43 -4.58 29.01 -6.36
C LEU A 43 -4.07 28.38 -5.06
N VAL A 44 -4.80 28.63 -3.97
CA VAL A 44 -4.59 27.96 -2.68
C VAL A 44 -5.64 26.88 -2.51
N ILE A 45 -5.21 25.65 -2.30
CA ILE A 45 -6.11 24.52 -2.03
C ILE A 45 -6.59 24.63 -0.60
N THR A 46 -7.90 24.63 -0.40
CA THR A 46 -8.52 24.75 0.92
C THR A 46 -9.18 23.48 1.39
N SER A 47 -9.60 22.61 0.46
CA SER A 47 -10.09 21.27 0.78
C SER A 47 -10.06 20.37 -0.44
N ALA A 48 -9.90 19.07 -0.21
CA ALA A 48 -9.99 18.04 -1.23
C ALA A 48 -10.81 16.86 -0.71
N TYR A 49 -11.84 16.47 -1.47
CA TYR A 49 -12.73 15.38 -1.10
C TYR A 49 -12.72 14.28 -2.17
N PRO A 50 -12.44 13.02 -1.80
CA PRO A 50 -12.73 11.89 -2.67
C PRO A 50 -14.25 11.75 -2.79
N LEU A 51 -14.77 11.68 -4.01
CA LEU A 51 -16.18 11.41 -4.27
C LEU A 51 -16.32 10.32 -5.32
N ASP A 52 -17.07 9.28 -4.96
CA ASP A 52 -17.53 8.28 -5.91
C ASP A 52 -18.74 8.84 -6.65
N THR A 53 -18.51 9.14 -7.93
CA THR A 53 -19.53 9.74 -8.80
C THR A 53 -19.89 8.84 -9.99
N GLU A 54 -19.30 7.65 -10.09
CA GLU A 54 -19.60 6.66 -11.11
C GLU A 54 -20.70 5.68 -10.64
N MET A 55 -21.62 5.31 -11.53
CA MET A 55 -22.67 4.32 -11.25
C MET A 55 -22.05 2.96 -10.91
N MET A 56 -22.45 2.38 -9.75
CA MET A 56 -22.04 1.05 -9.25
C MET A 56 -22.17 -0.11 -10.26
N ASN A 57 -22.93 0.06 -11.35
CA ASN A 57 -23.28 -1.02 -12.28
C ASN A 57 -22.29 -1.26 -13.43
N LYS A 58 -21.17 -0.51 -13.53
CA LYS A 58 -20.24 -0.66 -14.67
C LYS A 58 -18.77 -0.89 -14.33
N VAL A 59 -18.44 -1.33 -13.11
CA VAL A 59 -17.05 -1.63 -12.74
C VAL A 59 -16.83 -3.12 -12.47
N LYS A 60 -16.94 -3.93 -13.53
CA LYS A 60 -16.34 -5.26 -13.60
C LYS A 60 -15.51 -5.37 -14.88
N ALA A 61 -14.50 -4.53 -15.02
CA ALA A 61 -13.49 -4.71 -16.06
C ALA A 61 -12.32 -5.54 -15.49
N HIS A 62 -12.08 -6.69 -16.12
CA HIS A 62 -11.06 -7.67 -15.75
C HIS A 62 -9.63 -7.11 -15.80
N GLY A 63 -8.86 -7.33 -14.73
CA GLY A 63 -7.40 -7.52 -14.80
C GLY A 63 -6.49 -6.28 -14.71
N THR A 64 -7.04 -5.08 -14.59
CA THR A 64 -6.30 -3.85 -14.26
C THR A 64 -7.01 -3.13 -13.13
N ALA A 65 -6.28 -2.44 -12.24
CA ALA A 65 -6.86 -1.69 -11.13
C ALA A 65 -7.71 -0.55 -11.70
N SER A 66 -8.98 -0.85 -11.98
CA SER A 66 -9.92 0.08 -12.58
C SER A 66 -10.99 0.44 -11.56
N LEU A 67 -10.73 1.49 -10.79
CA LEU A 67 -11.74 2.38 -10.27
C LEU A 67 -11.11 3.77 -10.22
N ALA A 68 -11.83 4.76 -10.75
CA ALA A 68 -11.39 6.13 -10.87
C ALA A 68 -12.19 6.97 -9.89
N SER A 69 -11.89 6.91 -8.59
CA SER A 69 -12.47 7.89 -7.67
C SER A 69 -12.03 9.28 -8.09
N SER A 70 -13.01 10.16 -8.24
CA SER A 70 -12.77 11.56 -8.61
C SER A 70 -12.45 12.33 -7.34
N ILE A 71 -11.43 13.18 -7.37
CA ILE A 71 -11.24 14.16 -6.29
C ILE A 71 -11.86 15.48 -6.71
N TYR A 72 -12.62 16.04 -5.79
CA TYR A 72 -13.14 17.40 -5.84
C TYR A 72 -12.22 18.29 -5.01
N ILE A 73 -11.45 19.14 -5.70
CA ILE A 73 -10.50 20.05 -5.09
C ILE A 73 -11.12 21.45 -5.06
N VAL A 74 -11.34 21.96 -3.86
CA VAL A 74 -11.77 23.34 -3.63
C VAL A 74 -10.53 24.20 -3.48
N ALA A 75 -10.39 25.17 -4.37
CA ALA A 75 -9.29 26.13 -4.35
C ALA A 75 -9.80 27.57 -4.36
N ARG A 76 -9.01 28.48 -3.81
CA ARG A 76 -9.36 29.90 -3.69
C ARG A 76 -8.27 30.80 -4.22
N LYS A 77 -8.66 32.00 -4.67
CA LYS A 77 -7.74 33.10 -4.93
C LYS A 77 -7.54 33.91 -3.65
N ILE A 78 -6.62 33.45 -2.83
CA ILE A 78 -6.19 34.09 -1.59
C ILE A 78 -4.67 34.21 -1.60
N GLN A 79 -4.13 35.08 -0.75
CA GLN A 79 -2.69 35.25 -0.60
C GLN A 79 -2.09 33.94 -0.08
N LYS A 80 -1.06 33.44 -0.75
CA LYS A 80 -0.26 32.33 -0.27
C LYS A 80 0.57 32.77 0.94
N GLU A 81 0.77 31.84 1.86
CA GLU A 81 1.80 31.98 2.90
C GLU A 81 3.16 31.98 2.22
N GLY A 82 4.13 32.72 2.74
CA GLY A 82 5.43 32.89 2.08
C GLY A 82 6.24 31.59 1.99
N ILE A 83 7.25 31.46 2.85
CA ILE A 83 8.15 30.31 2.83
C ILE A 83 7.75 29.34 3.96
N GLY A 84 7.47 28.09 3.60
CA GLY A 84 7.38 26.99 4.57
C GLY A 84 8.72 26.28 4.70
N PHE A 85 9.20 26.06 5.92
CA PHE A 85 10.39 25.23 6.14
C PHE A 85 10.02 23.75 6.04
N TYR A 86 10.83 22.97 5.31
CA TYR A 86 10.51 21.59 4.97
C TYR A 86 10.23 20.70 6.17
N ASN A 87 11.01 20.84 7.25
CA ASN A 87 10.81 20.05 8.46
C ASN A 87 9.49 20.39 9.15
N ASP A 88 9.17 21.69 9.28
CA ASP A 88 7.92 22.16 9.88
C ASP A 88 6.71 21.69 9.05
N VAL A 89 6.80 21.83 7.73
CA VAL A 89 5.77 21.35 6.79
C VAL A 89 5.60 19.83 6.89
N LYS A 90 6.70 19.09 7.02
CA LYS A 90 6.67 17.62 7.16
C LYS A 90 6.04 17.19 8.49
N GLU A 91 6.30 17.90 9.58
CA GLU A 91 5.65 17.65 10.87
C GLU A 91 4.15 18.00 10.82
N GLU A 92 3.79 19.17 10.28
CA GLU A 92 2.39 19.58 10.08
C GLU A 92 1.65 18.54 9.23
N LEU A 93 2.27 18.12 8.11
CA LEU A 93 1.74 17.11 7.21
C LEU A 93 1.47 15.79 7.94
N LYS A 94 2.42 15.33 8.75
CA LYS A 94 2.28 14.10 9.53
C LYS A 94 1.13 14.20 10.54
N GLN A 95 1.02 15.30 11.27
CA GLN A 95 -0.05 15.49 12.26
C GLN A 95 -1.42 15.56 11.59
N TYR A 96 -1.55 16.38 10.53
CA TYR A 96 -2.79 16.57 9.78
C TYR A 96 -3.25 15.28 9.10
N LEU A 97 -2.35 14.60 8.40
CA LEU A 97 -2.68 13.36 7.70
C LEU A 97 -3.09 12.26 8.66
N ASN A 98 -2.44 12.07 9.82
CA ASN A 98 -2.86 11.01 10.74
C ASN A 98 -4.33 11.17 11.17
N GLN A 99 -4.79 12.40 11.42
CA GLN A 99 -6.19 12.66 11.76
C GLN A 99 -7.13 12.39 10.59
N LYS A 100 -6.75 12.81 9.37
CA LYS A 100 -7.56 12.58 8.16
C LYS A 100 -7.63 11.10 7.81
N LEU A 101 -6.51 10.40 7.88
CA LEU A 101 -6.41 8.97 7.59
C LEU A 101 -7.26 8.15 8.58
N ASP A 102 -7.31 8.53 9.85
CA ASP A 102 -8.22 7.92 10.84
C ASP A 102 -9.70 8.07 10.45
N ILE A 103 -10.10 9.23 9.93
CA ILE A 103 -11.47 9.44 9.45
C ILE A 103 -11.73 8.58 8.20
N LEU A 104 -10.86 8.69 7.19
CA LEU A 104 -10.99 7.95 5.93
C LEU A 104 -11.09 6.43 6.18
N TRP A 105 -10.26 5.91 7.09
CA TRP A 105 -10.25 4.49 7.46
C TRP A 105 -11.57 4.06 8.12
N LYS A 106 -12.09 4.86 9.07
CA LYS A 106 -13.37 4.58 9.74
C LYS A 106 -14.57 4.65 8.81
N GLU A 107 -14.52 5.51 7.79
CA GLU A 107 -15.52 5.60 6.74
C GLU A 107 -15.42 4.44 5.71
N GLY A 108 -14.42 3.55 5.87
CA GLY A 108 -14.24 2.38 5.00
C GLY A 108 -13.56 2.69 3.67
N ILE A 109 -13.00 3.89 3.49
CA ILE A 109 -12.21 4.23 2.30
C ILE A 109 -10.92 3.42 2.33
N SER A 110 -10.66 2.67 1.27
CA SER A 110 -9.56 1.69 1.22
C SER A 110 -8.87 1.66 -0.14
N GLY A 111 -7.82 0.85 -0.26
CA GLY A 111 -7.10 0.63 -1.52
C GLY A 111 -6.54 1.91 -2.15
N ALA A 112 -6.61 2.00 -3.48
CA ALA A 112 -6.12 3.15 -4.24
C ALA A 112 -6.80 4.47 -3.84
N ASP A 113 -8.10 4.43 -3.50
CA ASP A 113 -8.88 5.62 -3.16
C ASP A 113 -8.43 6.22 -1.84
N PHE A 114 -8.00 5.37 -0.88
CA PHE A 114 -7.38 5.83 0.36
C PHE A 114 -6.11 6.64 0.10
N PHE A 115 -5.24 6.16 -0.81
CA PHE A 115 -4.02 6.88 -1.19
C PHE A 115 -4.32 8.20 -1.89
N ILE A 116 -5.25 8.19 -2.85
CA ILE A 116 -5.68 9.36 -3.61
C ILE A 116 -6.24 10.43 -2.66
N SER A 117 -7.14 10.03 -1.76
CA SER A 117 -7.73 10.90 -0.72
C SER A 117 -6.68 11.54 0.18
N ALA A 118 -5.67 10.77 0.57
CA ALA A 118 -4.58 11.25 1.39
C ALA A 118 -3.70 12.28 0.66
N ILE A 119 -3.42 12.06 -0.64
CA ILE A 119 -2.74 13.06 -1.48
C ILE A 119 -3.55 14.35 -1.56
N GLY A 120 -4.87 14.24 -1.77
CA GLY A 120 -5.77 15.40 -1.74
C GLY A 120 -5.65 16.20 -0.44
N SER A 121 -5.74 15.50 0.69
CA SER A 121 -5.62 16.09 2.03
C SER A 121 -4.24 16.71 2.27
N ALA A 122 -3.18 16.10 1.75
CA ALA A 122 -1.82 16.59 1.91
C ALA A 122 -1.58 17.94 1.22
N ILE A 123 -2.20 18.15 0.05
CA ILE A 123 -2.05 19.38 -0.72
C ILE A 123 -2.65 20.57 0.03
N GLU A 124 -3.61 20.37 0.92
CA GLU A 124 -4.15 21.43 1.79
C GLU A 124 -3.06 22.00 2.73
N VAL A 125 -2.09 21.16 3.12
CA VAL A 125 -1.00 21.53 4.03
C VAL A 125 0.08 22.30 3.29
N PHE A 126 0.73 21.66 2.30
CA PHE A 126 1.87 22.30 1.62
C PHE A 126 1.43 23.28 0.51
N GLY A 127 0.19 23.20 0.04
CA GLY A 127 -0.33 24.02 -1.05
C GLY A 127 -0.63 25.47 -0.68
N LYS A 128 -0.72 25.78 0.62
CA LYS A 128 -0.88 27.15 1.13
C LYS A 128 0.38 28.00 1.00
N TYR A 129 1.56 27.37 0.91
CA TYR A 129 2.84 28.06 0.77
C TYR A 129 3.16 28.47 -0.69
N GLU A 130 3.91 29.55 -0.86
CA GLU A 130 4.50 29.94 -2.15
C GLU A 130 5.59 28.95 -2.56
N LYS A 131 6.43 28.56 -1.60
CA LYS A 131 7.47 27.53 -1.76
C LYS A 131 7.81 26.89 -0.43
N VAL A 132 8.28 25.64 -0.50
CA VAL A 132 8.85 24.91 0.63
C VAL A 132 10.36 24.82 0.44
N MET A 133 11.14 25.07 1.49
CA MET A 133 12.61 24.96 1.43
C MET A 133 13.20 24.30 2.67
N ASP A 134 14.35 23.66 2.51
CA ASP A 134 15.15 23.20 3.65
C ASP A 134 15.98 24.36 4.26
N TYR A 135 16.70 24.07 5.35
CA TYR A 135 17.57 25.05 6.02
C TYR A 135 18.82 25.42 5.20
N GLU A 136 19.14 24.64 4.16
CA GLU A 136 20.24 24.92 3.23
C GLU A 136 19.79 25.85 2.08
N GLY A 137 18.49 26.18 2.02
CA GLY A 137 17.89 27.05 1.03
C GLY A 137 17.46 26.34 -0.26
N ASN A 138 17.53 25.01 -0.32
CA ASN A 138 17.08 24.25 -1.48
C ASN A 138 15.55 24.22 -1.53
N ILE A 139 14.98 24.49 -2.70
CA ILE A 139 13.53 24.41 -2.92
C ILE A 139 13.12 22.94 -3.02
N ILE A 140 12.22 22.54 -2.13
CA ILE A 140 11.61 21.22 -2.14
C ILE A 140 10.49 21.19 -3.17
N LYS A 141 10.60 20.24 -4.10
CA LYS A 141 9.65 20.04 -5.19
C LYS A 141 8.49 19.14 -4.75
N ALA A 142 7.42 19.16 -5.55
CA ALA A 142 6.19 18.43 -5.23
C ALA A 142 6.38 16.91 -5.23
N ASP A 143 7.27 16.38 -6.06
CA ASP A 143 7.65 14.96 -6.08
C ASP A 143 8.15 14.49 -4.70
N LYS A 144 9.09 15.24 -4.10
CA LYS A 144 9.61 14.93 -2.76
C LYS A 144 8.52 14.99 -1.68
N LEU A 145 7.66 16.02 -1.71
CA LEU A 145 6.54 16.12 -0.77
C LEU A 145 5.54 14.96 -0.94
N LEU A 146 5.26 14.55 -2.18
CA LEU A 146 4.38 13.42 -2.46
C LEU A 146 4.98 12.07 -2.05
N GLU A 147 6.31 11.93 -2.10
CA GLU A 147 7.01 10.78 -1.48
C GLU A 147 6.77 10.74 0.03
N ASP A 148 6.92 11.87 0.73
CA ASP A 148 6.67 11.95 2.18
C ASP A 148 5.21 11.59 2.52
N VAL A 149 4.26 12.09 1.72
CA VAL A 149 2.84 11.70 1.85
C VAL A 149 2.68 10.19 1.70
N ARG A 150 3.26 9.61 0.65
CA ARG A 150 3.16 8.17 0.39
C ARG A 150 3.73 7.36 1.56
N GLU A 151 4.88 7.76 2.09
CA GLU A 151 5.49 7.12 3.26
C GLU A 151 4.56 7.17 4.48
N ILE A 152 3.96 8.34 4.77
CA ILE A 152 3.02 8.50 5.89
C ILE A 152 1.80 7.58 5.71
N VAL A 153 1.20 7.56 4.52
CA VAL A 153 0.01 6.77 4.22
C VAL A 153 0.29 5.27 4.28
N VAL A 154 1.43 4.83 3.74
CA VAL A 154 1.87 3.43 3.80
C VAL A 154 2.09 3.00 5.24
N ASN A 155 2.83 3.78 6.02
CA ASN A 155 3.09 3.45 7.42
C ASN A 155 1.80 3.40 8.24
N TYR A 156 0.87 4.32 7.97
CA TYR A 156 -0.46 4.30 8.54
C TYR A 156 -1.22 3.02 8.16
N ALA A 157 -1.31 2.69 6.87
CA ALA A 157 -2.02 1.51 6.39
C ALA A 157 -1.45 0.22 6.98
N ILE A 158 -0.12 0.06 7.01
CA ILE A 158 0.53 -1.10 7.65
C ILE A 158 0.13 -1.19 9.14
N LYS A 159 0.14 -0.06 9.85
CA LYS A 159 -0.20 -0.01 11.27
C LYS A 159 -1.64 -0.44 11.53
N GLN A 160 -2.57 -0.02 10.66
CA GLN A 160 -3.97 -0.43 10.75
C GLN A 160 -4.17 -1.90 10.38
N ILE A 161 -3.58 -2.36 9.27
CA ILE A 161 -3.71 -3.74 8.79
C ILE A 161 -3.09 -4.75 9.78
N LEU A 162 -1.93 -4.42 10.36
CA LEU A 162 -1.21 -5.35 11.25
C LEU A 162 -1.51 -5.18 12.74
N HIS A 163 -2.48 -4.34 13.09
CA HIS A 163 -2.93 -4.08 14.47
C HIS A 163 -1.75 -3.85 15.43
N ASN A 164 -1.18 -2.64 15.46
CA ASN A 164 -0.14 -2.14 16.40
C ASN A 164 0.87 -3.18 16.97
N GLY A 165 2.15 -3.06 16.58
CA GLY A 165 3.29 -3.70 17.29
C GLY A 165 4.06 -4.77 16.51
N ILE A 166 3.58 -5.16 15.32
CA ILE A 166 4.18 -6.24 14.51
C ILE A 166 4.85 -5.73 13.23
N SER A 167 4.57 -4.48 12.82
CA SER A 167 5.20 -3.86 11.63
C SER A 167 6.74 -3.90 11.66
N GLY A 168 7.36 -3.81 12.85
CA GLY A 168 8.82 -3.92 13.00
C GLY A 168 9.38 -5.34 12.90
N GLN A 169 8.51 -6.37 12.95
CA GLN A 169 8.88 -7.78 12.98
C GLN A 169 8.75 -8.46 11.61
N ILE A 170 8.25 -7.75 10.60
CA ILE A 170 8.10 -8.26 9.23
C ILE A 170 9.09 -7.59 8.29
N SER A 171 9.57 -8.37 7.32
CA SER A 171 10.53 -7.91 6.33
C SER A 171 9.93 -6.87 5.38
N PRO A 172 10.78 -6.09 4.69
CA PRO A 172 10.35 -5.26 3.57
C PRO A 172 9.52 -6.01 2.51
N LEU A 173 9.92 -7.23 2.13
CA LEU A 173 9.22 -8.02 1.08
C LEU A 173 7.80 -8.40 1.49
N THR A 174 7.63 -8.84 2.73
CA THR A 174 6.28 -9.11 3.27
C THR A 174 5.44 -7.83 3.34
N LYS A 175 6.02 -6.69 3.74
CA LYS A 175 5.32 -5.40 3.72
C LYS A 175 4.87 -5.02 2.31
N PHE A 176 5.76 -5.18 1.33
CA PHE A 176 5.45 -4.88 -0.07
C PHE A 176 4.30 -5.75 -0.59
N TYR A 177 4.32 -7.07 -0.32
CA TYR A 177 3.24 -7.96 -0.72
C TYR A 177 1.90 -7.52 -0.13
N LEU A 178 1.87 -7.27 1.18
CA LEU A 178 0.67 -6.87 1.90
C LEU A 178 0.10 -5.55 1.36
N LEU A 179 0.96 -4.54 1.18
CA LEU A 179 0.56 -3.25 0.63
C LEU A 179 0.09 -3.35 -0.81
N TYR A 180 0.72 -4.19 -1.62
CA TYR A 180 0.31 -4.40 -3.00
C TYR A 180 -1.09 -5.02 -3.04
N ARG A 181 -1.35 -6.04 -2.21
CA ARG A 181 -2.69 -6.64 -2.08
C ARG A 181 -3.72 -5.63 -1.59
N TYR A 182 -3.38 -4.85 -0.56
CA TYR A 182 -4.25 -3.78 -0.07
C TYR A 182 -4.58 -2.74 -1.15
N SER A 183 -3.58 -2.27 -1.90
CA SER A 183 -3.73 -1.14 -2.83
C SER A 183 -4.34 -1.54 -4.17
N TYR A 184 -3.99 -2.73 -4.67
CA TYR A 184 -4.23 -3.13 -6.05
C TYR A 184 -4.85 -4.53 -6.19
N GLY A 185 -4.99 -5.28 -5.09
CA GLY A 185 -5.46 -6.66 -5.08
C GLY A 185 -4.59 -7.57 -5.95
N SER A 186 -5.22 -8.23 -6.91
CA SER A 186 -4.56 -9.13 -7.87
C SER A 186 -4.27 -8.46 -9.23
N SER A 187 -4.54 -7.16 -9.36
CA SER A 187 -4.34 -6.41 -10.60
C SER A 187 -2.85 -6.20 -10.87
N LYS A 188 -2.48 -6.08 -12.14
CA LYS A 188 -1.16 -5.56 -12.52
C LYS A 188 -1.17 -4.03 -12.50
N VAL A 189 -0.02 -3.43 -12.22
CA VAL A 189 0.18 -1.97 -12.16
C VAL A 189 1.40 -1.57 -12.98
N HIS A 190 1.47 -0.30 -13.39
CA HIS A 190 2.63 0.20 -14.14
C HIS A 190 3.91 0.09 -13.30
N PHE A 191 5.06 -0.07 -13.95
CA PHE A 191 6.35 -0.26 -13.28
C PHE A 191 6.64 0.84 -12.26
N ASP A 192 6.45 2.10 -12.63
CA ASP A 192 6.73 3.24 -11.75
C ASP A 192 5.84 3.27 -10.51
N GLU A 193 4.58 2.82 -10.61
CA GLU A 193 3.66 2.70 -9.47
C GLU A 193 4.15 1.66 -8.47
N ALA A 194 4.53 0.48 -8.97
CA ALA A 194 5.08 -0.59 -8.15
C ALA A 194 6.43 -0.20 -7.55
N ARG A 195 7.29 0.50 -8.31
CA ARG A 195 8.59 1.00 -7.85
C ARG A 195 8.42 2.01 -6.71
N LYS A 196 7.52 2.98 -6.84
CA LYS A 196 7.19 3.94 -5.76
C LYS A 196 6.65 3.24 -4.51
N LEU A 197 5.82 2.20 -4.68
CA LEU A 197 5.36 1.38 -3.55
C LEU A 197 6.51 0.60 -2.90
N ALA A 198 7.39 -0.02 -3.69
CA ALA A 198 8.54 -0.78 -3.19
C ALA A 198 9.52 0.11 -2.42
N GLN A 199 9.83 1.30 -2.96
CA GLN A 199 10.69 2.29 -2.30
C GLN A 199 10.14 2.73 -0.94
N SER A 200 8.81 2.87 -0.81
CA SER A 200 8.16 3.26 0.46
C SER A 200 8.38 2.26 1.59
N VAL A 201 8.75 1.02 1.28
CA VAL A 201 9.10 -0.02 2.26
C VAL A 201 10.58 -0.40 2.23
N GLY A 202 11.41 0.35 1.49
CA GLY A 202 12.85 0.16 1.41
C GLY A 202 13.30 -0.94 0.44
N ILE A 203 12.50 -1.26 -0.58
CA ILE A 203 12.83 -2.26 -1.60
C ILE A 203 13.17 -1.59 -2.93
N ASP A 204 14.30 -1.99 -3.51
CA ASP A 204 14.56 -1.81 -4.93
C ASP A 204 13.94 -2.97 -5.74
N ILE A 205 12.81 -2.70 -6.39
CA ILE A 205 12.02 -3.72 -7.08
C ILE A 205 12.78 -4.43 -8.20
N GLU A 206 13.78 -3.77 -8.81
CA GLU A 206 14.59 -4.32 -9.90
C GLU A 206 15.50 -5.47 -9.41
N THR A 207 15.85 -5.48 -8.13
CA THR A 207 16.64 -6.54 -7.51
C THR A 207 15.83 -7.85 -7.35
N TYR A 208 14.49 -7.74 -7.27
CA TYR A 208 13.59 -8.85 -6.91
C TYR A 208 12.63 -9.26 -8.04
N TRP A 209 12.55 -8.53 -9.15
CA TRP A 209 11.63 -8.89 -10.22
C TRP A 209 11.97 -10.24 -10.88
N ASN A 210 10.94 -10.98 -11.28
CA ASN A 210 11.04 -12.34 -11.81
C ASN A 210 11.75 -13.32 -10.86
N ARG A 211 11.79 -12.99 -9.56
CA ARG A 211 12.20 -13.84 -8.45
C ARG A 211 11.06 -13.85 -7.44
N GLY A 212 10.72 -15.01 -6.91
CA GLY A 212 9.63 -15.09 -5.95
C GLY A 212 8.28 -14.70 -6.54
N PHE A 213 7.54 -13.89 -5.78
CA PHE A 213 6.20 -13.44 -6.11
C PHE A 213 6.13 -12.17 -6.98
N ILE A 214 7.24 -11.49 -7.27
CA ILE A 214 7.22 -10.24 -8.08
C ILE A 214 7.48 -10.61 -9.53
N LYS A 215 6.50 -10.39 -10.42
CA LYS A 215 6.62 -10.67 -11.85
C LYS A 215 6.58 -9.39 -12.67
N LYS A 216 7.55 -9.23 -13.58
CA LYS A 216 7.55 -8.14 -14.57
C LYS A 216 6.98 -8.62 -15.89
N GLU A 217 5.99 -7.90 -16.41
CA GLU A 217 5.35 -8.15 -17.69
C GLU A 217 5.38 -6.87 -18.53
N LYS A 218 6.42 -6.72 -19.37
CA LYS A 218 6.70 -5.50 -20.15
C LYS A 218 6.83 -4.26 -19.24
N GLU A 219 5.87 -3.34 -19.33
CA GLU A 219 5.79 -2.09 -18.56
C GLU A 219 4.99 -2.26 -17.24
N PHE A 220 4.48 -3.46 -16.97
CA PHE A 220 3.68 -3.75 -15.78
C PHE A 220 4.42 -4.65 -14.79
N ILE A 221 4.09 -4.48 -13.51
CA ILE A 221 4.44 -5.37 -12.41
C ILE A 221 3.16 -6.02 -11.91
N LYS A 222 3.25 -7.32 -11.63
CA LYS A 222 2.21 -8.11 -10.96
C LYS A 222 2.80 -8.85 -9.76
N VAL A 223 2.07 -8.88 -8.65
CA VAL A 223 2.38 -9.72 -7.50
C VAL A 223 1.59 -11.03 -7.60
N LEU A 224 2.30 -12.16 -7.66
CA LEU A 224 1.76 -13.50 -7.85
C LEU A 224 1.15 -14.06 -6.57
N SER A 225 -0.02 -14.69 -6.70
CA SER A 225 -0.65 -15.47 -5.64
C SER A 225 0.03 -16.84 -5.48
N PRO A 226 -0.22 -17.59 -4.39
CA PRO A 226 0.36 -18.93 -4.20
C PRO A 226 0.13 -19.88 -5.37
N SER A 227 -1.05 -19.83 -6.01
CA SER A 227 -1.38 -20.72 -7.14
C SER A 227 -0.68 -20.35 -8.45
N GLU A 228 -0.10 -19.15 -8.55
CA GLU A 228 0.59 -18.63 -9.74
C GLU A 228 2.12 -18.79 -9.68
N ARG A 229 2.64 -19.16 -8.51
CA ARG A 229 4.07 -19.36 -8.26
C ARG A 229 4.51 -20.76 -8.67
N ASN A 230 5.72 -20.86 -9.21
CA ASN A 230 6.35 -22.10 -9.67
C ASN A 230 7.75 -22.32 -9.07
N ASP A 231 8.16 -21.48 -8.12
CA ASP A 231 9.48 -21.45 -7.49
C ASP A 231 9.53 -22.22 -6.16
N PHE A 232 8.45 -22.90 -5.77
CA PHE A 232 8.35 -23.59 -4.47
C PHE A 232 9.42 -24.66 -4.24
N GLU A 233 9.88 -25.34 -5.30
CA GLU A 233 10.98 -26.32 -5.18
C GLU A 233 12.32 -25.66 -4.80
N ASP A 234 12.56 -24.43 -5.27
CA ASP A 234 13.75 -23.65 -4.93
C ASP A 234 13.67 -23.14 -3.48
N ILE A 235 12.50 -22.65 -3.07
CA ILE A 235 12.22 -22.22 -1.69
C ILE A 235 12.45 -23.39 -0.71
N LEU A 236 11.98 -24.60 -1.05
CA LEU A 236 12.18 -25.80 -0.22
C LEU A 236 13.66 -26.17 -0.04
N LYS A 237 14.50 -25.92 -1.05
CA LYS A 237 15.95 -26.18 -0.97
C LYS A 237 16.71 -25.12 -0.17
N HIS A 238 16.13 -23.93 -0.02
CA HIS A 238 16.77 -22.74 0.55
C HIS A 238 15.87 -22.06 1.61
N LEU A 239 15.24 -22.86 2.49
CA LEU A 239 14.31 -22.37 3.51
C LEU A 239 14.93 -21.29 4.42
N GLU A 240 16.23 -21.35 4.66
CA GLU A 240 16.97 -20.39 5.48
C GLU A 240 17.06 -18.98 4.86
N LYS A 241 16.80 -18.86 3.56
CA LYS A 241 16.80 -17.59 2.82
C LYS A 241 15.39 -17.11 2.48
N ALA A 242 14.38 -17.94 2.74
CA ALA A 242 13.00 -17.65 2.37
C ALA A 242 12.40 -16.58 3.28
N ASP A 243 11.70 -15.62 2.68
CA ASP A 243 10.98 -14.60 3.44
C ASP A 243 9.71 -15.20 4.08
N LEU A 244 9.13 -14.50 5.07
CA LEU A 244 7.88 -14.92 5.70
C LEU A 244 6.79 -15.18 4.66
N ILE A 245 6.66 -14.28 3.67
CA ILE A 245 5.67 -14.42 2.60
C ILE A 245 5.91 -15.64 1.70
N ASP A 246 7.18 -16.02 1.50
CA ASP A 246 7.55 -17.21 0.73
C ASP A 246 7.12 -18.49 1.44
N ILE A 247 7.40 -18.57 2.75
CA ILE A 247 6.95 -19.69 3.58
C ILE A 247 5.43 -19.74 3.67
N LEU A 248 4.76 -18.58 3.79
CA LEU A 248 3.29 -18.53 3.80
C LEU A 248 2.72 -19.10 2.50
N HIS A 249 3.23 -18.66 1.34
CA HIS A 249 2.75 -19.16 0.05
C HIS A 249 3.02 -20.66 -0.13
N LEU A 250 4.18 -21.13 0.31
CA LEU A 250 4.55 -22.55 0.27
C LEU A 250 3.59 -23.40 1.12
N VAL A 251 3.34 -22.98 2.36
CA VAL A 251 2.41 -23.64 3.29
C VAL A 251 0.99 -23.65 2.74
N LEU A 252 0.52 -22.54 2.18
CA LEU A 252 -0.79 -22.48 1.53
C LEU A 252 -0.88 -23.42 0.33
N ARG A 253 0.20 -23.57 -0.44
CA ARG A 253 0.25 -24.51 -1.57
C ARG A 253 0.19 -25.97 -1.11
N LEU A 254 0.88 -26.32 -0.03
CA LEU A 254 0.82 -27.66 0.56
C LEU A 254 -0.56 -27.94 1.17
N TRP A 255 -1.16 -26.94 1.82
CA TRP A 255 -2.53 -27.00 2.32
C TRP A 255 -3.53 -27.27 1.20
N GLU A 256 -3.42 -26.56 0.07
CA GLU A 256 -4.27 -26.76 -1.11
C GLU A 256 -4.18 -28.19 -1.66
N LYS A 257 -2.99 -28.80 -1.61
CA LYS A 257 -2.74 -30.18 -2.07
C LYS A 257 -3.09 -31.25 -1.03
N GLY A 258 -3.37 -30.88 0.22
CA GLY A 258 -3.59 -31.82 1.31
C GLY A 258 -2.31 -32.47 1.87
N GLU A 259 -1.14 -31.93 1.56
CA GLU A 259 0.18 -32.45 2.00
C GLU A 259 0.49 -32.03 3.44
N LYS A 260 -0.31 -32.54 4.39
CA LYS A 260 -0.30 -32.09 5.79
C LYS A 260 1.01 -32.34 6.52
N GLU A 261 1.65 -33.50 6.31
CA GLU A 261 2.88 -33.87 7.03
C GLU A 261 4.04 -32.93 6.68
N GLU A 262 4.26 -32.69 5.38
CA GLU A 262 5.31 -31.79 4.90
C GLU A 262 5.03 -30.34 5.33
N MET A 263 3.77 -29.90 5.29
CA MET A 263 3.36 -28.59 5.77
C MET A 263 3.71 -28.40 7.25
N LEU A 264 3.40 -29.38 8.11
CA LEU A 264 3.70 -29.33 9.54
C LEU A 264 5.21 -29.33 9.80
N LYS A 265 5.97 -30.10 9.03
CA LYS A 265 7.44 -30.13 9.10
C LYS A 265 8.03 -28.75 8.79
N ILE A 266 7.67 -28.14 7.67
CA ILE A 266 8.17 -26.81 7.28
C ILE A 266 7.79 -25.75 8.32
N LEU A 267 6.56 -25.75 8.81
CA LEU A 267 6.12 -24.83 9.87
C LEU A 267 6.90 -25.02 11.17
N SER A 268 7.34 -26.24 11.47
CA SER A 268 8.14 -26.56 12.65
C SER A 268 9.60 -26.13 12.46
N GLU A 269 10.22 -26.47 11.33
CA GLU A 269 11.62 -26.16 11.00
C GLU A 269 11.87 -24.65 10.89
N THR A 270 10.93 -23.92 10.28
CA THR A 270 11.02 -22.45 10.14
C THR A 270 10.61 -21.70 11.41
N GLY A 271 10.01 -22.38 12.39
CA GLY A 271 9.46 -21.76 13.61
C GLY A 271 8.15 -20.98 13.40
N TYR A 272 7.67 -20.82 12.16
CA TYR A 272 6.45 -20.06 11.87
C TYR A 272 5.16 -20.73 12.37
N GLY A 273 5.19 -22.04 12.63
CA GLY A 273 4.05 -22.79 13.16
C GLY A 273 3.50 -22.26 14.49
N ASN A 274 4.36 -21.68 15.34
CA ASN A 274 3.98 -21.04 16.61
C ASN A 274 4.07 -19.50 16.56
N SER A 275 4.41 -18.92 15.40
CA SER A 275 4.60 -17.47 15.26
C SER A 275 3.26 -16.77 15.14
N GLU A 276 2.91 -15.93 16.13
CA GLU A 276 1.71 -15.10 16.06
C GLU A 276 1.75 -14.13 14.87
N VAL A 277 2.94 -13.60 14.58
CA VAL A 277 3.19 -12.70 13.44
C VAL A 277 2.82 -13.36 12.12
N PHE A 278 3.18 -14.62 11.93
CA PHE A 278 2.89 -15.36 10.70
C PHE A 278 1.38 -15.45 10.42
N TYR A 279 0.60 -15.85 11.42
CA TYR A 279 -0.86 -15.95 11.27
C TYR A 279 -1.52 -14.58 11.16
N LYS A 280 -1.00 -13.53 11.81
CA LYS A 280 -1.50 -12.17 11.66
C LYS A 280 -1.25 -11.62 10.25
N VAL A 281 -0.10 -11.89 9.64
CA VAL A 281 0.15 -11.55 8.24
C VAL A 281 -0.81 -12.29 7.32
N ALA A 282 -1.05 -13.59 7.54
CA ALA A 282 -2.02 -14.35 6.76
C ALA A 282 -3.45 -13.78 6.88
N GLN A 283 -3.88 -13.43 8.10
CA GLN A 283 -5.17 -12.79 8.35
C GLN A 283 -5.29 -11.44 7.62
N ALA A 284 -4.27 -10.60 7.78
CA ALA A 284 -4.19 -9.29 7.14
C ALA A 284 -4.29 -9.37 5.61
N ILE A 285 -3.56 -10.31 4.98
CA ILE A 285 -3.68 -10.52 3.53
C ILE A 285 -5.10 -10.95 3.17
N SER A 286 -5.71 -11.87 3.93
CA SER A 286 -7.08 -12.33 3.65
C SER A 286 -8.10 -11.19 3.70
N GLU A 287 -8.00 -10.30 4.69
CA GLU A 287 -8.90 -9.17 4.88
C GLU A 287 -8.77 -8.11 3.78
N THR A 288 -7.60 -8.01 3.15
CA THR A 288 -7.38 -7.09 2.02
C THR A 288 -7.99 -7.56 0.70
N LEU A 289 -8.38 -8.83 0.60
CA LEU A 289 -8.83 -9.45 -0.65
C LEU A 289 -10.37 -9.55 -0.72
N SER A 290 -10.91 -9.55 -1.94
CA SER A 290 -12.34 -9.75 -2.19
C SER A 290 -12.80 -11.18 -1.93
N LEU A 291 -14.08 -11.38 -1.59
CA LEU A 291 -14.68 -12.69 -1.24
C LEU A 291 -14.59 -13.74 -2.36
N ASP A 292 -14.56 -13.31 -3.61
CA ASP A 292 -14.43 -14.17 -4.79
C ASP A 292 -12.98 -14.58 -5.09
N ASN A 293 -11.99 -13.96 -4.43
CA ASN A 293 -10.58 -14.21 -4.66
C ASN A 293 -10.15 -15.62 -4.20
N LYS A 294 -9.40 -16.34 -5.04
CA LYS A 294 -8.91 -17.70 -4.73
C LYS A 294 -7.89 -17.71 -3.58
N GLU A 295 -6.99 -16.73 -3.55
CA GLU A 295 -6.00 -16.59 -2.48
C GLU A 295 -6.67 -16.35 -1.13
N LYS A 296 -7.74 -15.52 -1.10
CA LYS A 296 -8.55 -15.33 0.10
C LYS A 296 -9.14 -16.63 0.63
N LYS A 297 -9.81 -17.40 -0.24
CA LYS A 297 -10.41 -18.69 0.15
C LYS A 297 -9.38 -19.66 0.71
N LEU A 298 -8.17 -19.66 0.14
CA LEU A 298 -7.07 -20.49 0.58
C LEU A 298 -6.56 -20.07 1.97
N LEU A 299 -6.37 -18.76 2.17
CA LEU A 299 -6.00 -18.17 3.46
C LEU A 299 -7.05 -18.44 4.54
N ASP A 300 -8.34 -18.19 4.25
CA ASP A 300 -9.44 -18.42 5.19
C ASP A 300 -9.54 -19.89 5.61
N GLY A 301 -9.36 -20.81 4.66
CA GLY A 301 -9.30 -22.25 4.95
C GLY A 301 -8.12 -22.62 5.85
N PHE A 302 -6.92 -22.11 5.54
CA PHE A 302 -5.72 -22.32 6.35
C PHE A 302 -5.87 -21.74 7.78
N LEU A 303 -6.39 -20.52 7.89
CA LEU A 303 -6.60 -19.81 9.16
C LEU A 303 -7.65 -20.52 10.04
N THR A 304 -8.70 -21.08 9.43
CA THR A 304 -9.67 -21.93 10.15
C THR A 304 -9.00 -23.17 10.76
N GLY A 305 -7.94 -23.69 10.12
CA GLY A 305 -7.14 -24.81 10.59
C GLY A 305 -6.09 -24.46 11.66
N LYS A 306 -5.88 -23.18 11.98
CA LYS A 306 -4.78 -22.67 12.82
C LYS A 306 -4.61 -23.41 14.14
N GLU A 307 -5.67 -23.55 14.93
CA GLU A 307 -5.57 -24.18 16.27
C GLU A 307 -5.13 -25.65 16.17
N ARG A 308 -5.67 -26.37 15.18
CA ARG A 308 -5.29 -27.78 14.93
C ARG A 308 -3.83 -27.89 14.51
N ILE A 309 -3.36 -26.98 13.65
CA ILE A 309 -1.96 -26.93 13.20
C ILE A 309 -1.03 -26.68 14.39
N ILE A 310 -1.31 -25.65 15.21
CA ILE A 310 -0.51 -25.32 16.39
C ILE A 310 -0.48 -26.50 17.37
N SER A 311 -1.62 -27.16 17.62
CA SER A 311 -1.66 -28.33 18.50
C SER A 311 -0.83 -29.51 17.97
N ALA A 312 -0.88 -29.75 16.65
CA ALA A 312 -0.17 -30.85 16.02
C ALA A 312 1.35 -30.66 16.14
N ILE A 313 1.85 -29.44 15.90
CA ILE A 313 3.27 -29.09 16.04
C ILE A 313 3.74 -29.27 17.49
N LYS A 314 2.96 -28.79 18.46
CA LYS A 314 3.27 -28.97 19.90
C LYS A 314 3.34 -30.44 20.30
N SER A 315 2.43 -31.28 19.77
CA SER A 315 2.39 -32.71 20.04
C SER A 315 3.51 -33.51 19.35
N GLY A 316 3.97 -33.07 18.18
CA GLY A 316 5.11 -33.65 17.48
C GLY A 316 6.43 -33.40 18.21
N ASN A 317 6.64 -32.17 18.69
CA ASN A 317 7.84 -31.79 19.45
C ASN A 317 7.96 -32.51 20.80
N THR A 318 6.85 -32.90 21.44
CA THR A 318 6.86 -33.64 22.71
C THR A 318 7.24 -35.11 22.55
N LYS A 319 7.04 -35.71 21.37
CA LYS A 319 7.50 -37.08 21.10
C LYS A 319 9.02 -37.16 20.86
N GLY A 320 9.63 -36.10 20.30
CA GLY A 320 11.09 -36.04 20.08
C GLY A 320 11.94 -35.89 21.34
N GLN A 321 11.40 -35.31 22.42
CA GLN A 321 12.14 -35.15 23.69
C GLN A 321 12.13 -36.39 24.59
N LYS A 322 11.26 -37.38 24.35
CA LYS A 322 11.23 -38.63 25.15
C LYS A 322 12.33 -39.64 24.78
N GLY A 323 13.08 -39.44 23.70
CA GLY A 323 14.16 -40.34 23.27
C GLY A 323 15.58 -39.93 23.70
N LEU A 324 15.73 -38.90 24.52
CA LEU A 324 17.05 -38.39 25.00
C LEU A 324 17.40 -38.83 26.43
N PHE A 325 16.56 -39.65 27.06
CA PHE A 325 16.76 -40.20 28.41
C PHE A 325 16.47 -41.72 28.48
N GLU A 326 16.62 -42.45 27.37
CA GLU A 326 16.68 -43.92 27.39
C GLU A 326 18.06 -44.41 26.95
#